data_AF-A0A1Y1VZR9-F1
#
_entry.id   AF-A0A1Y1VZR9-F1
#
_cell.length_a   1.000
_cell.length_b   1.000
_cell.length_c   1.000
_cell.angle_alpha   90.00
_cell.angle_beta   90.00
_cell.angle_gamma   90.00
#
_symmetry.space_group_name_H-M   'P 1'
#
loop_
_entity.id
_entity.type
_entity.pdbx_description
1 polymer ?
#
loop_
_entity_poly.entity_id
_entity_poly.type
_entity_poly.pdbx_seq_one_letter_code
_entity_poly.pdbx_strand_id
1 'polypeptide(L)'
;MPPTRIAATPKKKKAPEVVVFDASGLAPKPAASKLEYKSFMSSKIAKLTASASAAANPKSTKELKQEAEDRANDRELKALLEGKVMIEQLHESQLSGKDRLKYNAQKLERLGMKKKTKEKMPANRWFMVDENRKMRAKKSIEDAKNRGILNHSMKRELEVLHTGRASEGKQRKRERGPRLDGGRVRDGVLHVAQSQIDRINGGAATRIAKRKSSHGRKKR
;
A
#
# COMPACT_ATOMS: atom_id res chain seq x y z
N MET A 1 47.22 92.48 29.34
CA MET A 1 48.52 91.77 29.26
C MET A 1 48.33 90.37 29.80
N PRO A 2 49.00 89.30 29.30
CA PRO A 2 49.53 88.97 27.96
C PRO A 2 48.79 87.74 27.34
N PRO A 3 48.98 87.39 26.05
CA PRO A 3 48.41 86.19 25.45
C PRO A 3 49.25 84.94 25.73
N THR A 4 48.63 83.84 26.18
CA THR A 4 49.28 82.54 26.36
C THR A 4 49.43 81.82 25.02
N ARG A 5 50.69 81.69 24.56
CA ARG A 5 51.10 80.81 23.46
C ARG A 5 50.91 79.35 23.88
N ILE A 6 50.05 78.60 23.20
CA ILE A 6 49.98 77.15 23.32
C ILE A 6 51.08 76.56 22.43
N ALA A 7 52.04 75.87 23.06
CA ALA A 7 53.15 75.20 22.41
C ALA A 7 52.66 74.01 21.56
N ALA A 8 53.09 73.96 20.30
CA ALA A 8 52.87 72.82 19.42
C ALA A 8 53.85 71.69 19.77
N THR A 9 53.32 70.52 20.13
CA THR A 9 54.11 69.29 20.32
C THR A 9 54.22 68.50 19.01
N PRO A 10 55.38 67.87 18.72
CA PRO A 10 55.65 67.26 17.42
C PRO A 10 54.93 65.92 17.26
N LYS A 11 54.20 65.76 16.14
CA LYS A 11 53.55 64.49 15.77
C LYS A 11 54.61 63.43 15.43
N LYS A 12 54.81 62.46 16.33
CA LYS A 12 55.55 61.22 16.02
C LYS A 12 54.78 60.44 14.96
N LYS A 13 55.45 60.07 13.87
CA LYS A 13 54.88 59.25 12.78
C LYS A 13 54.52 57.86 13.35
N LYS A 14 53.24 57.49 13.32
CA LYS A 14 52.77 56.15 13.71
C LYS A 14 53.05 55.19 12.55
N ALA A 15 53.63 54.02 12.82
CA ALA A 15 53.74 52.93 11.86
C ALA A 15 52.35 52.46 11.42
N PRO A 16 52.19 51.86 10.21
CA PRO A 16 50.88 51.46 9.71
C PRO A 16 50.29 50.34 10.57
N GLU A 17 49.03 50.52 10.95
CA GLU A 17 48.20 49.52 11.61
C GLU A 17 47.74 48.49 10.56
N VAL A 18 48.33 47.30 10.58
CA VAL A 18 47.96 46.20 9.68
C VAL A 18 46.90 45.36 10.38
N VAL A 19 45.65 45.53 9.97
CA VAL A 19 44.55 44.66 10.37
C VAL A 19 44.58 43.41 9.49
N VAL A 20 45.01 42.28 10.04
CA VAL A 20 44.91 40.96 9.40
C VAL A 20 43.56 40.36 9.78
N PHE A 21 42.67 40.19 8.80
CA PHE A 21 41.40 39.52 9.01
C PHE A 21 41.59 38.01 8.92
N ASP A 22 41.47 37.31 10.04
CA ASP A 22 41.43 35.85 10.05
C ASP A 22 40.09 35.35 9.50
N ALA A 23 40.14 34.66 8.36
CA ALA A 23 38.96 34.13 7.68
C ALA A 23 38.34 32.90 8.38
N SER A 24 38.91 32.46 9.50
CA SER A 24 38.51 31.25 10.24
C SER A 24 37.13 31.36 10.92
N GLY A 25 36.57 32.57 11.04
CA GLY A 25 35.21 32.81 11.54
C GLY A 25 34.11 32.87 10.47
N LEU A 26 34.45 32.81 9.17
CA LEU A 26 33.49 32.83 8.07
C LEU A 26 32.93 31.43 7.82
N ALA A 27 32.12 30.93 8.75
CA ALA A 27 31.24 29.81 8.44
C ALA A 27 30.27 30.26 7.32
N PRO A 28 30.13 29.51 6.21
CA PRO A 28 29.17 29.86 5.18
C PRO A 28 27.78 29.83 5.80
N LYS A 29 27.12 30.99 5.85
CA LYS A 29 25.73 31.08 6.30
C LYS A 29 24.89 30.11 5.46
N PRO A 30 23.95 29.37 6.08
CA PRO A 30 23.08 28.48 5.33
C PRO A 30 22.39 29.26 4.23
N ALA A 31 22.30 28.66 3.04
CA ALA A 31 21.68 29.29 1.88
C ALA A 31 20.29 29.81 2.27
N ALA A 32 20.06 31.11 2.05
CA ALA A 32 18.80 31.76 2.40
C ALA A 32 17.62 30.95 1.85
N SER A 33 16.60 30.74 2.67
CA SER A 33 15.44 29.96 2.26
C SER A 33 14.79 30.59 1.03
N LYS A 34 14.16 29.80 0.15
CA LYS A 34 13.53 30.32 -1.09
C LYS A 34 12.50 31.42 -0.81
N LEU A 35 11.95 31.45 0.41
CA LEU A 35 11.06 32.50 0.89
C LEU A 35 11.82 33.78 1.22
N GLU A 36 12.93 33.70 1.97
CA GLU A 36 13.82 34.84 2.26
C GLU A 36 14.39 35.50 1.00
N TYR A 37 14.80 34.69 0.02
CA TYR A 37 15.28 35.23 -1.26
C TYR A 37 14.18 36.01 -2.00
N LYS A 38 12.93 35.52 -1.96
CA LYS A 38 11.79 36.19 -2.60
C LYS A 38 11.36 37.45 -1.86
N SER A 39 11.43 37.48 -0.53
CA SER A 39 11.13 38.69 0.24
C SER A 39 12.25 39.73 0.09
N PHE A 40 13.51 39.31 0.00
CA PHE A 40 14.65 40.18 -0.26
C PHE A 40 14.66 40.78 -1.68
N MET A 41 14.34 39.98 -2.70
CA MET A 41 14.26 40.44 -4.10
C MET A 41 12.96 41.18 -4.45
N SER A 42 12.02 41.28 -3.52
CA SER A 42 10.75 41.99 -3.72
C SER A 42 10.96 43.48 -3.48
N SER A 43 10.54 44.34 -4.43
CA SER A 43 10.60 45.81 -4.35
C SER A 43 9.76 46.46 -3.21
N LYS A 44 9.14 45.64 -2.36
CA LYS A 44 8.27 46.07 -1.24
C LYS A 44 8.99 45.83 0.09
N ILE A 45 9.52 46.90 0.67
CA ILE A 45 10.34 46.92 1.90
C ILE A 45 9.54 46.42 3.13
N ALA A 46 8.21 46.57 3.13
CA ALA A 46 7.33 46.07 4.20
C ALA A 46 7.42 44.55 4.44
N LYS A 47 7.96 43.77 3.49
CA LYS A 47 8.13 42.31 3.62
C LYS A 47 9.43 41.90 4.34
N LEU A 48 10.37 42.83 4.53
CA LEU A 48 11.62 42.57 5.25
C LEU A 48 11.45 42.67 6.76
N THR A 49 10.47 43.46 7.22
CA THR A 49 10.17 43.68 8.64
C THR A 49 9.01 42.84 9.16
N ALA A 50 8.30 42.13 8.28
CA ALA A 50 7.24 41.23 8.68
C ALA A 50 7.87 39.98 9.32
N SER A 51 7.96 39.99 10.65
CA SER A 51 8.31 38.80 11.42
C SER A 51 7.33 37.67 11.08
N ALA A 52 7.84 36.45 11.05
CA ALA A 52 7.18 35.24 10.55
C ALA A 52 5.97 34.75 11.37
N SER A 53 5.18 35.62 12.00
CA SER A 53 4.06 35.25 12.87
C SER A 53 2.66 35.50 12.28
N ALA A 54 2.54 35.92 11.02
CA ALA A 54 1.22 36.27 10.46
C ALA A 54 1.05 35.83 9.01
N ALA A 55 0.91 34.52 8.79
CA ALA A 55 0.31 34.00 7.56
C ALA A 55 -0.26 32.59 7.78
N ALA A 56 -1.17 32.44 8.75
CA ALA A 56 -2.23 31.46 8.54
C ALA A 56 -3.08 32.00 7.39
N ASN A 57 -2.81 31.56 6.17
CA ASN A 57 -3.61 31.95 5.01
C ASN A 57 -5.09 31.73 5.36
N PRO A 58 -5.97 32.73 5.17
CA PRO A 58 -7.39 32.53 5.41
C PRO A 58 -7.83 31.37 4.52
N LYS A 59 -8.31 30.28 5.15
CA LYS A 59 -8.77 29.08 4.45
C LYS A 59 -9.68 29.53 3.30
N SER A 60 -9.36 29.08 2.09
CA SER A 60 -10.15 29.49 0.93
C SER A 60 -11.61 29.09 1.13
N THR A 61 -12.56 29.81 0.53
CA THR A 61 -13.99 29.47 0.65
C THR A 61 -14.31 28.03 0.22
N LYS A 62 -13.44 27.42 -0.60
CA LYS A 62 -13.48 26.00 -0.98
C LYS A 62 -13.00 25.09 0.15
N GLU A 63 -11.92 25.44 0.85
CA GLU A 63 -11.44 24.70 2.03
C GLU A 63 -12.45 24.74 3.19
N LEU A 64 -13.14 25.87 3.39
CA LEU A 64 -14.19 25.97 4.42
C LEU A 64 -15.40 25.09 4.12
N LYS A 65 -15.77 24.95 2.83
CA LYS A 65 -16.84 24.04 2.40
C LYS A 65 -16.43 22.57 2.56
N GLN A 66 -15.22 22.22 2.14
CA GLN A 66 -14.67 20.87 2.32
C GLN A 66 -14.59 20.49 3.80
N GLU A 67 -14.12 21.38 4.68
CA GLU A 67 -14.06 21.12 6.12
C GLU A 67 -15.45 20.96 6.75
N ALA A 68 -16.48 21.62 6.21
CA ALA A 68 -17.87 21.43 6.65
C ALA A 68 -18.44 20.08 6.16
N GLU A 69 -18.14 19.69 4.92
CA GLU A 69 -18.51 18.40 4.34
C GLU A 69 -17.81 17.24 5.08
N ASP A 70 -16.51 17.35 5.35
CA ASP A 70 -15.75 16.36 6.11
C ASP A 70 -16.30 16.19 7.53
N ARG A 71 -16.67 17.30 8.20
CA ARG A 71 -17.33 17.23 9.51
C ARG A 71 -18.71 16.60 9.45
N ALA A 72 -19.46 16.80 8.36
CA ALA A 72 -20.76 16.15 8.18
C ALA A 72 -20.56 14.65 7.97
N ASN A 73 -19.64 14.26 7.08
CA ASN A 73 -19.27 12.88 6.83
C ASN A 73 -18.80 12.16 8.11
N ASP A 74 -17.97 12.82 8.93
CA ASP A 74 -17.51 12.29 10.21
C ASP A 74 -18.66 12.09 11.21
N ARG A 75 -19.66 12.98 11.22
CA ARG A 75 -20.85 12.83 12.07
C ARG A 75 -21.71 11.67 11.61
N GLU A 76 -21.95 11.55 10.30
CA GLU A 76 -22.69 10.43 9.72
C GLU A 76 -21.98 9.10 10.00
N LEU A 77 -20.65 9.07 9.82
CA LEU A 77 -19.85 7.89 10.12
C LEU A 77 -19.94 7.50 11.61
N LYS A 78 -19.87 8.46 12.53
CA LYS A 78 -20.05 8.21 13.97
C LYS A 78 -21.43 7.64 14.27
N ALA A 79 -22.49 8.23 13.73
CA ALA A 79 -23.85 7.73 13.90
C ALA A 79 -24.02 6.30 13.39
N LEU A 80 -23.43 5.97 12.24
CA LEU A 80 -23.44 4.61 11.69
C LEU A 80 -22.65 3.62 12.56
N LEU A 81 -21.50 4.02 13.10
CA LEU A 81 -20.70 3.18 14.00
C LEU A 81 -21.44 2.90 15.31
N GLU A 82 -22.04 3.93 15.91
CA GLU A 82 -22.86 3.80 17.12
C GLU A 82 -24.09 2.92 16.88
N GLY A 83 -24.80 3.12 15.77
CA GLY A 83 -25.94 2.30 15.37
C GLY A 83 -25.56 0.83 15.16
N LYS A 84 -24.41 0.55 14.53
CA LYS A 84 -23.88 -0.81 14.39
C LYS A 84 -23.61 -1.46 15.75
N VAL A 85 -22.99 -0.72 16.69
CA VAL A 85 -22.73 -1.23 18.04
C VAL A 85 -24.04 -1.56 18.76
N MET A 86 -25.04 -0.70 18.65
CA MET A 86 -26.36 -0.92 19.27
C MET A 86 -27.08 -2.14 18.68
N ILE A 87 -27.09 -2.29 17.35
CA ILE A 87 -27.65 -3.46 16.67
C ILE A 87 -26.92 -4.73 17.10
N GLU A 88 -25.60 -4.70 17.19
CA GLU A 88 -24.80 -5.84 17.64
C GLU A 88 -25.12 -6.21 19.08
N GLN A 89 -25.24 -5.23 19.99
CA GLN A 89 -25.62 -5.47 21.39
C GLN A 89 -27.02 -6.07 21.53
N LEU A 90 -27.99 -5.58 20.75
CA LEU A 90 -29.35 -6.13 20.69
C LEU A 90 -29.35 -7.57 20.19
N HIS A 91 -28.57 -7.85 19.14
CA HIS A 91 -28.45 -9.20 18.61
C HIS A 91 -27.75 -10.13 19.61
N GLU A 92 -26.73 -9.65 20.31
CA GLU A 92 -26.02 -10.40 21.36
C GLU A 92 -26.88 -10.65 22.60
N SER A 93 -27.84 -9.76 22.93
CA SER A 93 -28.76 -9.94 24.05
C SER A 93 -29.91 -10.89 23.73
N GLN A 94 -30.37 -10.92 22.48
CA GLN A 94 -31.39 -11.86 22.01
C GLN A 94 -30.85 -13.30 21.88
N LEU A 95 -29.56 -13.46 21.57
CA LEU A 95 -28.94 -14.78 21.46
C LEU A 95 -28.54 -15.34 22.83
N SER A 96 -28.98 -16.56 23.13
CA SER A 96 -28.62 -17.26 24.37
C SER A 96 -27.50 -18.29 24.18
N GLY A 97 -26.69 -18.46 25.23
CA GLY A 97 -25.75 -19.57 25.42
C GLY A 97 -24.88 -19.93 24.21
N LYS A 98 -25.14 -21.09 23.62
CA LYS A 98 -24.33 -21.66 22.52
C LYS A 98 -24.40 -20.82 21.24
N ASP A 99 -25.54 -20.19 20.95
CA ASP A 99 -25.70 -19.42 19.71
C ASP A 99 -25.02 -18.06 19.81
N ARG A 100 -25.00 -17.45 21.01
CA ARG A 100 -24.17 -16.28 21.31
C ARG A 100 -22.67 -16.58 21.12
N LEU A 101 -22.19 -17.73 21.60
CA LEU A 101 -20.80 -18.14 21.41
C LEU A 101 -20.44 -18.35 19.92
N LYS A 102 -21.34 -18.96 19.13
CA LYS A 102 -21.14 -19.11 17.68
C LYS A 102 -21.11 -17.76 16.97
N TYR A 103 -22.05 -16.86 17.30
CA TYR A 103 -22.11 -15.52 16.73
C TYR A 103 -20.83 -14.73 17.02
N ASN A 104 -20.38 -14.73 18.28
CA ASN A 104 -19.13 -14.07 18.68
C ASN A 104 -17.91 -14.68 17.96
N ALA A 105 -17.85 -16.01 17.81
CA ALA A 105 -16.80 -16.66 17.05
C ALA A 105 -16.81 -16.23 15.56
N GLN A 106 -17.98 -16.15 14.92
CA GLN A 106 -18.12 -15.67 13.55
C GLN A 106 -17.75 -14.19 13.41
N LYS A 107 -18.12 -13.36 14.40
CA LYS A 107 -17.74 -11.94 14.46
C LYS A 107 -16.21 -11.80 14.50
N LEU A 108 -15.55 -12.57 15.36
CA LEU A 108 -14.08 -12.60 15.42
C LEU A 108 -13.45 -13.09 14.11
N GLU A 109 -14.03 -14.10 13.44
CA GLU A 109 -13.58 -14.53 12.11
C GLU A 109 -13.70 -13.41 11.05
N ARG A 110 -14.81 -12.65 11.07
CA ARG A 110 -15.03 -11.50 10.17
C ARG A 110 -14.04 -10.36 10.43
N LEU A 111 -13.68 -10.14 11.70
CA LEU A 111 -12.68 -9.16 12.10
C LEU A 111 -11.23 -9.59 11.78
N GLY A 112 -11.03 -10.79 11.22
CA GLY A 112 -9.74 -11.27 10.73
C GLY A 112 -9.04 -12.29 11.64
N MET A 113 -9.67 -12.75 12.72
CA MET A 113 -9.13 -13.88 13.47
C MET A 113 -9.21 -15.15 12.62
N LYS A 114 -8.12 -15.94 12.64
CA LYS A 114 -8.11 -17.24 11.98
C LYS A 114 -9.18 -18.13 12.63
N LYS A 115 -9.93 -18.85 11.79
CA LYS A 115 -10.94 -19.81 12.25
C LYS A 115 -10.29 -20.79 13.22
N LYS A 116 -10.92 -21.02 14.38
CA LYS A 116 -10.44 -22.02 15.34
C LYS A 116 -10.30 -23.35 14.60
N THR A 117 -9.09 -23.89 14.58
CA THR A 117 -8.83 -25.20 14.00
C THR A 117 -9.62 -26.23 14.79
N LYS A 118 -10.35 -27.10 14.08
CA LYS A 118 -11.07 -28.20 14.72
C LYS A 118 -10.07 -29.04 15.51
N GLU A 119 -10.49 -29.54 16.67
CA GLU A 119 -9.70 -30.46 17.46
C GLU A 119 -9.18 -31.62 16.60
N LYS A 120 -7.95 -32.05 16.88
CA LYS A 120 -7.29 -33.13 16.13
C LYS A 120 -8.10 -34.42 16.34
N MET A 121 -8.79 -34.86 15.28
CA MET A 121 -9.52 -36.13 15.28
C MET A 121 -8.65 -37.24 14.67
N PRO A 122 -8.79 -38.50 15.13
CA PRO A 122 -8.19 -39.66 14.45
C PRO A 122 -8.65 -39.78 13.00
N ALA A 123 -7.77 -40.26 12.13
CA ALA A 123 -8.03 -40.34 10.68
C ALA A 123 -9.31 -41.13 10.35
N ASN A 124 -9.51 -42.30 10.94
CA ASN A 124 -10.69 -43.14 10.70
C ASN A 124 -11.99 -42.39 11.03
N ARG A 125 -12.04 -41.68 12.17
CA ARG A 125 -13.20 -40.87 12.55
C ARG A 125 -13.41 -39.69 11.60
N TRP A 126 -12.32 -39.07 11.15
CA TRP A 126 -12.38 -37.98 10.18
C TRP A 126 -12.99 -38.44 8.85
N PHE A 127 -12.56 -39.60 8.32
CA PHE A 127 -13.12 -40.17 7.09
C PHE A 127 -14.62 -40.47 7.24
N MET A 128 -15.03 -41.11 8.33
CA MET A 128 -16.45 -41.37 8.61
C MET A 128 -17.28 -40.07 8.66
N VAL A 129 -16.77 -39.03 9.30
CA VAL A 129 -17.46 -37.72 9.35
C VAL A 129 -17.53 -37.08 7.97
N ASP A 130 -16.47 -37.18 7.16
CA ASP A 130 -16.42 -36.62 5.82
C ASP A 130 -17.39 -37.35 4.86
N GLU A 131 -17.42 -38.67 4.91
CA GLU A 131 -18.38 -39.50 4.16
C GLU A 131 -19.82 -39.17 4.55
N ASN A 132 -20.12 -39.07 5.84
CA ASN A 132 -21.44 -38.68 6.33
C ASN A 132 -21.86 -37.27 5.89
N ARG A 133 -20.90 -36.36 5.69
CA ARG A 133 -21.19 -35.03 5.10
C ARG A 133 -21.52 -35.14 3.62
N LYS A 134 -20.75 -35.92 2.87
CA LYS A 134 -21.00 -36.17 1.43
C LYS A 134 -22.34 -36.88 1.20
N MET A 135 -22.68 -37.87 2.02
CA MET A 135 -23.97 -38.57 1.93
C MET A 135 -25.14 -37.64 2.19
N ARG A 136 -25.05 -36.76 3.20
CA ARG A 136 -26.06 -35.71 3.44
C ARG A 136 -26.19 -34.75 2.27
N ALA A 137 -25.07 -34.30 1.70
CA ALA A 137 -25.08 -33.46 0.50
C ALA A 137 -25.77 -34.15 -0.67
N LYS A 138 -25.41 -35.41 -0.98
CA LYS A 138 -26.04 -36.19 -2.04
C LYS A 138 -27.55 -36.34 -1.83
N LYS A 139 -27.96 -36.70 -0.61
CA LYS A 139 -29.38 -36.82 -0.25
C LYS A 139 -30.13 -35.50 -0.44
N SER A 140 -29.58 -34.37 0.02
CA SER A 140 -30.21 -33.05 -0.19
C SER A 140 -30.34 -32.66 -1.66
N ILE A 141 -29.35 -33.02 -2.49
CA ILE A 141 -29.37 -32.79 -3.93
C ILE A 141 -30.44 -33.67 -4.57
N GLU A 142 -30.53 -34.95 -4.18
CA GLU A 142 -31.54 -35.88 -4.66
C GLU A 142 -32.95 -35.47 -4.27
N ASP A 143 -33.16 -35.05 -3.01
CA ASP A 143 -34.43 -34.51 -2.54
C ASP A 143 -34.83 -33.25 -3.35
N ALA A 144 -33.88 -32.36 -3.64
CA ALA A 144 -34.12 -31.19 -4.47
C ALA A 144 -34.42 -31.54 -5.94
N LYS A 145 -33.81 -32.61 -6.48
CA LYS A 145 -34.13 -33.13 -7.81
C LYS A 145 -35.54 -33.71 -7.86
N ASN A 146 -35.89 -34.53 -6.87
CA ASN A 146 -37.19 -35.18 -6.79
C ASN A 146 -38.33 -34.15 -6.64
N ARG A 147 -38.04 -33.02 -5.98
CA ARG A 147 -38.96 -31.87 -5.87
C ARG A 147 -38.99 -30.97 -7.11
N GLY A 148 -38.14 -31.22 -8.11
CA GLY A 148 -38.06 -30.40 -9.33
C GLY A 148 -37.47 -28.99 -9.13
N ILE A 149 -36.87 -28.70 -7.98
CA ILE A 149 -36.33 -27.37 -7.65
C ILE A 149 -34.81 -27.27 -7.87
N LEU A 150 -34.13 -28.36 -8.23
CA LEU A 150 -32.67 -28.36 -8.34
C LEU A 150 -32.18 -27.47 -9.50
N ASN A 151 -31.49 -26.38 -9.16
CA ASN A 151 -30.74 -25.54 -10.08
C ASN A 151 -29.22 -25.78 -9.99
N HIS A 152 -28.46 -25.33 -10.99
CA HIS A 152 -26.98 -25.49 -11.02
C HIS A 152 -26.30 -24.78 -9.84
N SER A 153 -26.74 -23.56 -9.49
CA SER A 153 -26.24 -22.83 -8.30
C SER A 153 -26.59 -23.57 -7.01
N MET A 154 -27.83 -24.03 -6.89
CA MET A 154 -28.32 -24.74 -5.71
C MET A 154 -27.55 -26.03 -5.44
N LYS A 155 -27.18 -26.79 -6.48
CA LYS A 155 -26.34 -27.97 -6.31
C LYS A 155 -25.04 -27.62 -5.58
N ARG A 156 -24.38 -26.52 -6.01
CA ARG A 156 -23.13 -26.04 -5.40
C ARG A 156 -23.35 -25.54 -3.97
N GLU A 157 -24.42 -24.80 -3.74
CA GLU A 157 -24.77 -24.29 -2.41
C GLU A 157 -25.05 -25.42 -1.42
N LEU A 158 -25.80 -26.45 -1.83
CA LEU A 158 -26.08 -27.64 -1.02
C LEU A 158 -24.81 -28.42 -0.70
N GLU A 159 -23.90 -28.56 -1.66
CA GLU A 159 -22.58 -29.17 -1.41
C GLU A 159 -21.75 -28.37 -0.40
N VAL A 160 -21.70 -27.04 -0.55
CA VAL A 160 -20.99 -26.13 0.36
C VAL A 160 -21.60 -26.17 1.77
N LEU A 161 -22.92 -26.17 1.88
CA LEU A 161 -23.66 -26.25 3.15
C LEU A 161 -23.24 -27.45 3.98
N HIS A 162 -23.12 -28.62 3.35
CA HIS A 162 -22.86 -29.87 4.06
C HIS A 162 -21.38 -30.20 4.20
N THR A 163 -20.56 -29.92 3.18
CA THR A 163 -19.13 -30.29 3.16
C THR A 163 -18.19 -29.13 3.47
N GLY A 164 -18.69 -27.89 3.49
CA GLY A 164 -17.92 -26.66 3.70
C GLY A 164 -17.05 -26.26 2.50
N ARG A 165 -17.15 -27.00 1.39
CA ARG A 165 -16.40 -26.79 0.16
C ARG A 165 -17.32 -27.12 -1.01
N ALA A 166 -17.32 -26.32 -2.06
CA ALA A 166 -17.96 -26.76 -3.29
C ALA A 166 -17.15 -27.95 -3.81
N SER A 167 -17.81 -28.98 -4.39
CA SER A 167 -17.11 -29.89 -5.29
C SER A 167 -16.84 -29.13 -6.59
N GLU A 168 -16.04 -28.07 -6.49
CA GLU A 168 -15.34 -27.60 -7.67
C GLU A 168 -14.52 -28.81 -8.09
N GLY A 169 -14.87 -29.35 -9.26
CA GLY A 169 -13.91 -30.01 -10.10
C GLY A 169 -12.81 -28.99 -10.34
N LYS A 170 -11.91 -28.83 -9.36
CA LYS A 170 -10.54 -28.42 -9.59
C LYS A 170 -10.09 -29.45 -10.58
N GLN A 171 -10.28 -29.14 -11.86
CA GLN A 171 -9.65 -29.84 -12.94
C GLN A 171 -8.20 -29.71 -12.56
N ARG A 172 -7.66 -30.77 -11.94
CA ARG A 172 -6.25 -30.87 -11.62
C ARG A 172 -5.61 -30.52 -12.95
N LYS A 173 -4.90 -29.39 -13.00
CA LYS A 173 -4.32 -28.92 -14.24
C LYS A 173 -3.55 -30.12 -14.77
N ARG A 174 -4.00 -30.68 -15.90
CA ARG A 174 -3.41 -31.89 -16.45
C ARG A 174 -1.92 -31.64 -16.52
N GLU A 175 -1.14 -32.55 -15.96
CA GLU A 175 0.31 -32.44 -16.02
C GLU A 175 0.68 -32.39 -17.49
N ARG A 176 1.35 -31.31 -17.90
CA ARG A 176 1.64 -31.02 -19.31
C ARG A 176 2.80 -31.88 -19.87
N GLY A 177 3.12 -32.98 -19.19
CA GLY A 177 4.30 -33.79 -19.47
C GLY A 177 5.62 -33.02 -19.33
N PRO A 178 6.76 -33.69 -19.59
CA PRO A 178 8.04 -33.02 -19.73
C PRO A 178 7.99 -32.03 -20.90
N ARG A 179 8.46 -30.80 -20.67
CA ARG A 179 8.53 -29.78 -21.72
C ARG A 179 9.83 -29.96 -22.50
N LEU A 180 9.73 -30.04 -23.82
CA LEU A 180 10.88 -30.00 -24.72
C LEU A 180 11.39 -28.55 -24.78
N ASP A 181 12.70 -28.37 -24.58
CA ASP A 181 13.36 -27.08 -24.72
C ASP A 181 13.99 -27.02 -26.13
N GLY A 182 13.51 -26.12 -26.98
CA GLY A 182 13.98 -26.03 -28.38
C GLY A 182 12.89 -25.99 -29.46
N GLY A 183 11.61 -26.07 -29.10
CA GLY A 183 10.52 -25.91 -30.08
C GLY A 183 9.14 -26.16 -29.49
N ARG A 184 8.09 -25.92 -30.29
CA ARG A 184 6.71 -26.27 -29.93
C ARG A 184 6.26 -27.44 -30.80
N VAL A 185 5.91 -28.56 -30.18
CA VAL A 185 5.25 -29.65 -30.88
C VAL A 185 3.76 -29.34 -30.98
N ARG A 186 3.23 -29.28 -32.20
CA ARG A 186 1.79 -29.18 -32.48
C ARG A 186 1.46 -30.23 -33.53
N ASP A 187 0.41 -31.00 -33.29
CA ASP A 187 -0.11 -32.02 -34.22
C ASP A 187 0.96 -33.00 -34.75
N GLY A 188 1.88 -33.40 -33.88
CA GLY A 188 2.98 -34.33 -34.23
C GLY A 188 4.17 -33.69 -34.94
N VAL A 189 4.12 -32.38 -35.24
CA VAL A 189 5.19 -31.65 -35.93
C VAL A 189 5.94 -30.74 -34.95
N LEU A 190 7.28 -30.78 -34.98
CA LEU A 190 8.13 -29.90 -34.19
C LEU A 190 8.33 -28.57 -34.92
N HIS A 191 7.77 -27.49 -34.36
CA HIS A 191 8.03 -26.14 -34.82
C HIS A 191 9.25 -25.55 -34.09
N VAL A 192 10.35 -25.36 -34.81
CA VAL A 192 11.56 -24.70 -34.32
C VAL A 192 11.64 -23.30 -34.90
N ALA A 193 11.96 -22.29 -34.08
CA ALA A 193 12.16 -20.94 -34.58
C ALA A 193 13.51 -20.83 -35.31
N GLN A 194 13.58 -20.08 -36.41
CA GLN A 194 14.84 -19.87 -37.13
C GLN A 194 15.96 -19.35 -36.22
N SER A 195 15.64 -18.42 -35.30
CA SER A 195 16.61 -17.93 -34.31
C SER A 195 17.16 -18.98 -33.34
N GLN A 196 16.46 -20.11 -33.13
CA GLN A 196 16.98 -21.25 -32.36
C GLN A 196 17.90 -22.10 -33.23
N ILE A 197 17.55 -22.30 -34.50
CA ILE A 197 18.41 -22.97 -35.49
C ILE A 197 19.73 -22.19 -35.62
N ASP A 198 19.66 -20.86 -35.76
CA ASP A 198 20.83 -20.00 -35.88
C ASP A 198 21.68 -19.96 -34.60
N ARG A 199 21.07 -20.14 -33.42
CA ARG A 199 21.82 -20.26 -32.14
C ARG A 199 22.56 -21.58 -32.02
N ILE A 200 21.96 -22.68 -32.49
CA ILE A 200 22.58 -24.01 -32.48
C ILE A 200 23.69 -24.05 -33.53
N ASN A 201 23.41 -23.58 -34.74
CA ASN A 201 24.36 -23.58 -35.86
C ASN A 201 25.46 -22.52 -35.72
N GLY A 202 25.15 -21.36 -35.12
CA GLY A 202 26.11 -20.30 -34.84
C GLY A 202 26.87 -20.46 -33.51
N GLY A 203 26.69 -21.58 -32.83
CA GLY A 203 27.22 -21.88 -31.50
C GLY A 203 28.69 -22.29 -31.45
N ALA A 204 29.57 -21.59 -32.16
CA ALA A 204 31.04 -21.71 -31.95
C ALA A 204 31.80 -20.38 -32.13
N ALA A 205 31.11 -19.25 -32.34
CA ALA A 205 31.76 -17.94 -32.44
C ALA A 205 31.34 -17.04 -31.26
N THR A 206 32.21 -17.00 -30.25
CA THR A 206 32.49 -15.83 -29.39
C THR A 206 31.31 -14.93 -29.00
N ARG A 207 30.83 -15.05 -27.76
CA ARG A 207 30.10 -13.97 -27.07
C ARG A 207 30.85 -13.49 -25.83
N ILE A 208 32.05 -12.98 -26.03
CA ILE A 208 32.55 -11.85 -25.23
C ILE A 208 32.14 -10.60 -26.00
N ALA A 209 30.91 -10.15 -25.82
CA ALA A 209 30.45 -8.89 -26.41
C ALA A 209 29.59 -8.13 -25.40
N LYS A 210 30.30 -7.33 -24.60
CA LYS A 210 29.96 -5.95 -24.21
C LYS A 210 28.46 -5.71 -23.94
N ARG A 211 28.09 -5.81 -22.65
CA ARG A 211 26.90 -5.15 -22.09
C ARG A 211 27.09 -3.62 -22.28
N LYS A 212 26.64 -3.07 -23.41
CA LYS A 212 26.39 -1.63 -23.53
C LYS A 212 25.01 -1.34 -22.94
N SER A 213 25.02 -0.52 -21.90
CA SER A 213 23.91 0.16 -21.27
C SER A 213 22.96 0.79 -22.29
N SER A 214 21.68 0.38 -22.31
CA SER A 214 20.62 1.16 -22.95
C SER A 214 19.88 1.97 -21.90
N HIS A 215 20.35 3.21 -21.80
CA HIS A 215 19.74 4.36 -21.17
C HIS A 215 18.37 4.67 -21.82
N GLY A 216 17.33 4.85 -20.99
CA GLY A 216 16.16 5.71 -21.24
C GLY A 216 15.36 5.58 -22.54
N ARG A 217 14.19 4.92 -22.47
CA ARG A 217 13.08 5.17 -23.41
C ARG A 217 11.97 5.92 -22.67
N LYS A 218 11.99 7.25 -22.76
CA LYS A 218 10.86 8.12 -22.41
C LYS A 218 9.71 7.82 -23.37
N LYS A 219 8.53 7.49 -22.83
CA LYS A 219 7.27 7.49 -23.57
C LYS A 219 6.86 8.95 -23.80
N ARG A 220 6.57 9.29 -25.06
CA ARG A 220 5.60 10.33 -25.41
C ARG A 220 4.25 9.64 -25.53
#